data_AF-A0A444UQZ6-F1
#
_entry.id   AF-A0A444UQZ6-F1
#
_cell.length_a   1.000
_cell.length_b   1.000
_cell.length_c   1.000
_cell.angle_alpha   90.00
_cell.angle_beta   90.00
_cell.angle_gamma   90.00
#
_symmetry.space_group_name_H-M   'P 1'
#
loop_
_entity.id
_entity.type
_entity.pdbx_description
1 polymer ?
#
loop_
_entity_poly.entity_id
_entity_poly.type
_entity_poly.pdbx_seq_one_letter_code
_entity_poly.pdbx_strand_id
1 'polypeptide(L)'
;MVLLGKTGAGKSAAGNTILGREEFRSGFCCFRTTREYEMVTEVAGRLWVTVVNTVRDDISSCVSLSAPGPHALLLVIPVGRFTEEETRAVETVQEIFSEEAVRRYMMLLFTHSDKLKGKTIEDYIQTGSKELQQLVEKCGNRYHVLNTEDRSDRTQVTQLLDKIDNMVKGNGGCF
;
A
#
# COMPACT_ATOMS: atom_id res chain seq x y z
N MET A 1 -5.07 1.38 8.37
CA MET A 1 -4.05 1.39 7.30
C MET A 1 -4.48 2.35 6.20
N VAL A 2 -3.54 2.90 5.43
CA VAL A 2 -3.80 3.81 4.30
C VAL A 2 -3.15 3.24 3.04
N LEU A 3 -3.91 3.10 1.94
CA LEU A 3 -3.36 2.73 0.63
C LEU A 3 -2.91 3.97 -0.15
N LEU A 4 -1.65 4.02 -0.57
CA LEU A 4 -1.00 5.08 -1.36
C LEU A 4 -0.53 4.53 -2.71
N GLY A 5 -0.29 5.38 -3.70
CA GLY A 5 0.29 4.99 -4.99
C GLY A 5 -0.39 5.64 -6.19
N LYS A 6 0.23 5.52 -7.37
CA LYS A 6 -0.25 6.21 -8.59
C LYS A 6 -1.60 5.72 -9.10
N THR A 7 -2.17 6.47 -10.05
CA THR A 7 -3.36 6.04 -10.79
C THR A 7 -3.07 4.76 -11.56
N GLY A 8 -3.96 3.78 -11.48
CA GLY A 8 -3.76 2.47 -12.14
C GLY A 8 -2.79 1.53 -11.43
N ALA A 9 -2.28 1.88 -10.23
CA ALA A 9 -1.47 0.97 -9.41
C ALA A 9 -2.26 -0.24 -8.85
N GLY A 10 -3.59 -0.21 -8.93
CA GLY A 10 -4.47 -1.27 -8.41
C GLY A 10 -4.94 -1.04 -6.97
N LYS A 11 -4.90 0.19 -6.45
CA LYS A 11 -5.34 0.52 -5.08
C LYS A 11 -6.78 0.10 -4.77
N SER A 12 -7.73 0.41 -5.66
CA SER A 12 -9.14 0.03 -5.48
C SER A 12 -9.33 -1.49 -5.49
N ALA A 13 -8.64 -2.19 -6.40
CA ALA A 13 -8.67 -3.65 -6.46
C ALA A 13 -8.04 -4.29 -5.22
N ALA A 14 -6.93 -3.74 -4.74
CA ALA A 14 -6.30 -4.14 -3.48
C ALA A 14 -7.23 -3.88 -2.29
N GLY A 15 -7.86 -2.71 -2.22
CA GLY A 15 -8.86 -2.36 -1.21
C GLY A 15 -10.01 -3.37 -1.18
N ASN A 16 -10.64 -3.65 -2.33
CA ASN A 16 -11.71 -4.64 -2.43
C ASN A 16 -11.26 -6.04 -2.00
N THR A 17 -10.04 -6.42 -2.38
CA THR A 17 -9.45 -7.72 -1.99
C THR A 17 -9.25 -7.78 -0.48
N ILE A 18 -8.72 -6.72 0.14
CA ILE A 18 -8.54 -6.63 1.60
C ILE A 18 -9.91 -6.68 2.30
N LEU A 19 -10.89 -5.90 1.84
CA LEU A 19 -12.25 -5.86 2.38
C LEU A 19 -13.02 -7.17 2.18
N GLY A 20 -12.71 -7.93 1.12
CA GLY A 20 -13.46 -9.13 0.73
C GLY A 20 -14.80 -8.84 0.06
N ARG A 21 -15.04 -7.61 -0.39
CA ARG A 21 -16.26 -7.18 -1.09
C ARG A 21 -15.93 -6.04 -2.07
N GLU A 22 -16.81 -5.83 -3.05
CA GLU A 22 -16.69 -4.69 -3.97
C GLU A 22 -17.24 -3.43 -3.32
N GLU A 23 -16.34 -2.58 -2.84
CA GLU A 23 -16.67 -1.27 -2.32
C GLU A 23 -16.16 -0.18 -3.28
N PHE A 24 -14.91 -0.31 -3.74
CA PHE A 24 -14.27 0.63 -4.64
C PHE A 24 -14.50 0.19 -6.10
N ARG A 25 -14.88 1.12 -7.00
CA ARG A 25 -14.96 0.79 -8.44
C ARG A 25 -13.56 0.46 -8.99
N SER A 26 -13.30 -0.82 -9.29
CA SER A 26 -12.07 -1.29 -9.93
C SER A 26 -12.27 -1.43 -11.44
N GLY A 27 -11.93 -0.40 -12.21
CA GLY A 27 -11.93 -0.43 -13.67
C GLY A 27 -10.82 0.44 -14.26
N PHE A 28 -10.35 0.13 -15.48
CA PHE A 28 -9.46 1.00 -16.26
C PHE A 28 -10.24 2.24 -16.71
N CYS A 29 -10.48 3.19 -15.79
CA CYS A 29 -11.16 4.42 -16.10
C CYS A 29 -10.13 5.55 -16.26
N CYS A 30 -10.00 6.05 -17.50
CA CYS A 30 -9.09 7.12 -17.90
C CYS A 30 -9.62 8.53 -17.55
N PHE A 31 -10.41 8.68 -16.48
CA PHE A 31 -10.92 9.98 -16.07
C PHE A 31 -10.01 10.62 -15.03
N ARG A 32 -9.43 11.74 -15.45
CA ARG A 32 -8.68 12.69 -14.66
C ARG A 32 -9.66 13.47 -13.79
N THR A 33 -10.24 12.88 -12.74
CA THR A 33 -11.17 13.64 -11.88
C THR A 33 -11.30 13.09 -10.46
N THR A 34 -11.33 14.06 -9.54
CA THR A 34 -11.98 14.10 -8.21
C THR A 34 -11.41 13.31 -7.04
N ARG A 35 -11.12 14.08 -5.98
CA ARG A 35 -10.83 13.67 -4.59
C ARG A 35 -11.88 12.67 -4.10
N GLU A 36 -11.53 11.40 -4.08
CA GLU A 36 -12.35 10.34 -3.46
C GLU A 36 -11.54 9.73 -2.32
N TYR A 37 -11.91 10.11 -1.09
CA TYR A 37 -11.55 9.39 0.12
C TYR A 37 -12.72 8.44 0.41
N GLU A 38 -12.47 7.14 0.42
CA GLU A 38 -13.46 6.16 0.82
C GLU A 38 -12.90 5.42 2.05
N MET A 39 -13.57 5.65 3.18
CA MET A 39 -13.22 5.11 4.48
C MET A 39 -14.13 3.93 4.78
N VAL A 40 -13.55 2.76 5.07
CA VAL A 40 -14.31 1.57 5.40
C VAL A 40 -13.90 1.06 6.77
N THR A 41 -14.92 0.74 7.56
CA THR A 41 -14.88 0.76 9.02
C THR A 41 -14.26 -0.49 9.64
N GLU A 42 -14.18 -1.63 8.94
CA GLU A 42 -13.69 -2.86 9.57
C GLU A 42 -13.25 -3.93 8.56
N VAL A 43 -12.05 -4.49 8.74
CA VAL A 43 -11.60 -5.71 8.07
C VAL A 43 -11.29 -6.77 9.11
N ALA A 44 -12.07 -7.86 9.06
CA ALA A 44 -11.88 -9.06 9.87
C ALA A 44 -11.75 -8.81 11.39
N GLY A 45 -12.39 -7.78 11.93
CA GLY A 45 -12.32 -7.43 13.36
C GLY A 45 -10.96 -6.93 13.86
N ARG A 46 -10.01 -6.66 12.97
CA ARG A 46 -8.61 -6.38 13.33
C ARG A 46 -8.13 -4.98 12.95
N LEU A 47 -8.55 -4.45 11.80
CA LEU A 47 -8.01 -3.18 11.31
C LEU A 47 -9.00 -2.34 10.52
N TRP A 48 -8.82 -1.03 10.61
CA TRP A 48 -9.49 0.00 9.80
C TRP A 48 -8.75 0.14 8.47
N VAL A 49 -9.47 0.16 7.34
CA VAL A 49 -8.87 0.35 6.01
C VAL A 49 -9.38 1.65 5.41
N THR A 50 -8.47 2.59 5.23
CA THR A 50 -8.71 3.82 4.49
C THR A 50 -8.01 3.71 3.15
N VAL A 51 -8.76 3.81 2.06
CA VAL A 51 -8.16 3.83 0.72
C VAL A 51 -8.07 5.28 0.26
N VAL A 52 -6.86 5.72 -0.03
CA VAL A 52 -6.59 7.11 -0.43
C VAL A 52 -6.19 7.13 -1.89
N ASN A 53 -7.05 7.69 -2.72
CA ASN A 53 -6.78 7.83 -4.15
C ASN A 53 -6.23 9.21 -4.48
N THR A 54 -5.11 9.62 -3.88
CA THR A 54 -4.43 10.88 -4.28
C THR A 54 -2.91 10.72 -4.26
N VAL A 55 -2.25 11.27 -5.28
CA VAL A 55 -0.78 11.14 -5.46
C VAL A 55 -0.06 12.43 -5.09
N ARG A 56 -0.75 13.57 -4.86
CA ARG A 56 -0.03 14.86 -4.73
C ARG A 56 -0.56 15.86 -3.71
N ASP A 57 -1.86 15.96 -3.41
CA ASP A 57 -2.36 17.12 -2.65
C ASP A 57 -3.06 16.83 -1.31
N ASP A 58 -3.31 15.57 -0.93
CA ASP A 58 -4.14 15.27 0.25
C ASP A 58 -3.59 14.16 1.16
N ILE A 59 -2.29 13.81 1.08
CA ILE A 59 -1.68 12.89 2.05
C ILE A 59 -1.81 13.46 3.48
N SER A 60 -1.58 14.77 3.66
CA SER A 60 -1.78 15.48 4.93
C SER A 60 -3.23 15.37 5.44
N SER A 61 -4.21 15.60 4.57
CA SER A 61 -5.64 15.45 4.87
C SER A 61 -6.00 14.02 5.28
N CYS A 62 -5.44 13.02 4.57
CA CYS A 62 -5.74 11.61 4.83
C CYS A 62 -5.15 11.11 6.15
N VAL A 63 -3.99 11.61 6.54
CA VAL A 63 -3.42 11.24 7.83
C VAL A 63 -4.12 11.94 8.98
N SER A 64 -4.58 13.18 8.79
CA SER A 64 -5.47 13.84 9.77
C SER A 64 -6.77 13.05 10.00
N LEU A 65 -7.32 12.43 8.95
CA LEU A 65 -8.49 11.54 9.04
C LEU A 65 -8.19 10.16 9.63
N SER A 66 -6.90 9.82 9.81
CA SER A 66 -6.46 8.53 10.33
C SER A 66 -6.19 8.55 11.84
N ALA A 67 -6.58 9.62 12.56
CA ALA A 67 -6.32 9.80 13.99
C ALA A 67 -6.82 8.61 14.85
N PRO A 68 -6.05 8.15 15.86
CA PRO A 68 -4.84 8.76 16.42
C PRO A 68 -3.59 8.64 15.54
N GLY A 69 -3.66 7.89 14.44
CA GLY A 69 -2.62 7.77 13.42
C GLY A 69 -2.87 6.50 12.57
N PRO A 70 -2.47 6.47 11.29
CA PRO A 70 -2.69 5.28 10.48
C PRO A 70 -1.85 4.13 11.03
N HIS A 71 -2.49 3.01 11.37
CA HIS A 71 -1.81 1.80 11.83
C HIS A 71 -0.75 1.26 10.83
N ALA A 72 -0.83 1.64 9.54
CA ALA A 72 0.17 1.32 8.51
C ALA A 72 -0.05 2.20 7.27
N LEU A 73 1.04 2.52 6.55
CA LEU A 73 1.01 3.11 5.22
C LEU A 73 1.42 2.04 4.19
N LEU A 74 0.56 1.76 3.22
CA LEU A 74 0.82 0.76 2.16
C LEU A 74 0.99 1.45 0.82
N LEU A 75 2.20 1.46 0.26
CA LEU A 75 2.45 1.96 -1.09
C LEU A 75 2.23 0.86 -2.12
N VAL A 76 1.18 1.01 -2.92
CA VAL A 76 0.79 0.03 -3.93
C VAL A 76 1.64 0.20 -5.19
N ILE A 77 2.36 -0.86 -5.56
CA ILE A 77 3.26 -0.89 -6.71
C ILE A 77 2.89 -2.07 -7.62
N PRO A 78 2.45 -1.83 -8.87
CA PRO A 78 2.21 -2.92 -9.81
C PRO A 78 3.53 -3.54 -10.29
N VAL A 79 3.65 -4.86 -10.24
CA VAL A 79 4.80 -5.59 -10.76
C VAL A 79 5.04 -5.21 -12.23
N GLY A 80 6.31 -4.94 -12.57
CA GLY A 80 6.76 -4.58 -13.90
C GLY A 80 6.51 -3.12 -14.31
N ARG A 81 5.98 -2.27 -13.43
CA ARG A 81 5.74 -0.83 -13.71
C ARG A 81 6.17 0.09 -12.56
N PHE A 82 7.39 -0.12 -12.08
CA PHE A 82 8.06 0.84 -11.19
C PHE A 82 8.50 2.09 -11.95
N THR A 83 8.17 3.28 -11.45
CA THR A 83 8.47 4.57 -12.06
C THR A 83 8.93 5.57 -10.99
N GLU A 84 9.45 6.72 -11.41
CA GLU A 84 9.85 7.79 -10.48
C GLU A 84 8.69 8.30 -9.60
N GLU A 85 7.44 8.12 -10.03
CA GLU A 85 6.27 8.54 -9.24
C GLU A 85 6.18 7.80 -7.89
N GLU A 86 6.57 6.52 -7.85
CA GLU A 86 6.60 5.75 -6.61
C GLU A 86 7.68 6.27 -5.64
N THR A 87 8.85 6.65 -6.16
CA THR A 87 9.92 7.27 -5.36
C THR A 87 9.45 8.61 -4.78
N ARG A 88 8.84 9.46 -5.62
CA ARG A 88 8.31 10.77 -5.18
C ARG A 88 7.22 10.62 -4.13
N ALA A 89 6.37 9.59 -4.22
CA ALA A 89 5.35 9.33 -3.21
C ALA A 89 5.99 9.05 -1.83
N VAL A 90 7.08 8.29 -1.77
CA VAL A 90 7.81 8.07 -0.52
C VAL A 90 8.46 9.36 -0.02
N GLU A 91 9.08 10.14 -0.90
CA GLU A 91 9.67 11.44 -0.54
C GLU A 91 8.63 12.40 0.06
N THR A 92 7.45 12.52 -0.55
CA THR A 92 6.35 13.33 -0.01
C THR A 92 5.89 12.83 1.37
N VAL A 93 5.82 11.51 1.59
CA VAL A 93 5.48 10.97 2.92
C VAL A 93 6.59 11.26 3.94
N GLN A 94 7.87 11.20 3.54
CA GLN A 94 9.00 11.58 4.39
C GLN A 94 8.95 13.05 4.78
N GLU A 95 8.60 13.94 3.86
CA GLU A 95 8.43 15.38 4.12
C GLU A 95 7.29 15.66 5.12
N ILE A 96 6.21 14.88 5.07
CA ILE A 96 5.04 15.08 5.94
C ILE A 96 5.23 14.46 7.34
N PHE A 97 5.84 13.28 7.44
CA PHE A 97 5.91 12.51 8.71
C PHE A 97 7.29 12.39 9.34
N SER A 98 8.36 12.44 8.55
CA SER A 98 9.75 12.00 8.82
C SER A 98 10.16 10.69 8.13
N GLU A 99 11.46 10.59 7.88
CA GLU A 99 12.10 9.37 7.40
C GLU A 99 11.93 8.19 8.39
N GLU A 100 11.97 8.46 9.70
CA GLU A 100 11.73 7.45 10.73
C GLU A 100 10.32 6.88 10.66
N ALA A 101 9.31 7.73 10.45
CA ALA A 101 7.93 7.27 10.31
C ALA A 101 7.75 6.37 9.08
N VAL A 102 8.37 6.73 7.95
CA VAL A 102 8.40 5.86 6.76
C VAL A 102 9.08 4.53 7.08
N ARG A 103 10.27 4.57 7.67
CA ARG A 103 11.03 3.37 8.04
C ARG A 103 10.31 2.52 9.08
N ARG A 104 9.43 3.07 9.91
CA ARG A 104 8.69 2.34 10.95
C ARG A 104 7.33 1.84 10.49
N TYR A 105 6.58 2.58 9.68
CA TYR A 105 5.17 2.28 9.46
C TYR A 105 4.76 2.13 7.99
N MET A 106 5.72 2.25 7.05
CA MET A 106 5.47 2.07 5.63
C MET A 106 5.86 0.67 5.13
N MET A 107 5.03 0.09 4.28
CA MET A 107 5.25 -1.21 3.63
C MET A 107 4.86 -1.12 2.16
N LEU A 108 5.62 -1.79 1.29
CA LEU A 108 5.27 -1.87 -0.13
C LEU A 108 4.25 -2.98 -0.37
N LEU A 109 3.21 -2.69 -1.14
CA LEU A 109 2.18 -3.67 -1.54
C LEU A 109 2.28 -3.92 -3.04
N PHE A 110 2.87 -5.05 -3.42
CA PHE A 110 3.00 -5.43 -4.82
C PHE A 110 1.70 -6.04 -5.35
N THR A 111 1.18 -5.48 -6.44
CA THR A 111 0.00 -6.00 -7.16
C THR A 111 0.38 -6.55 -8.53
N HIS A 112 -0.56 -7.17 -9.24
CA HIS A 112 -0.31 -7.81 -10.53
C HIS A 112 0.79 -8.87 -10.45
N SER A 113 0.74 -9.69 -9.39
CA SER A 113 1.71 -10.77 -9.14
C SER A 113 1.75 -11.82 -10.24
N ASP A 114 0.70 -11.92 -11.05
CA ASP A 114 0.64 -12.72 -12.28
C ASP A 114 1.81 -12.39 -13.25
N LYS A 115 2.32 -11.16 -13.21
CA LYS A 115 3.44 -10.72 -14.05
C LYS A 115 4.80 -11.24 -13.61
N LEU A 116 4.91 -11.85 -12.43
CA LEU A 116 6.15 -12.47 -11.98
C LEU A 116 6.54 -13.70 -12.80
N LYS A 117 5.61 -14.30 -13.57
CA LYS A 117 5.87 -15.42 -14.49
C LYS A 117 6.69 -16.56 -13.87
N GLY A 118 6.36 -16.94 -12.62
CA GLY A 118 7.02 -18.01 -11.88
C GLY A 118 8.27 -17.59 -11.09
N LYS A 119 8.66 -16.32 -11.12
CA LYS A 119 9.70 -15.77 -10.23
C LYS A 119 9.13 -15.39 -8.88
N THR A 120 9.98 -15.36 -7.86
CA THR A 120 9.62 -14.81 -6.55
C THR A 120 9.61 -13.29 -6.58
N ILE A 121 8.97 -12.65 -5.59
CA ILE A 121 9.03 -11.19 -5.48
C ILE A 121 10.44 -10.73 -5.08
N GLU A 122 11.15 -11.55 -4.32
CA GLU A 122 12.54 -11.37 -3.94
C GLU A 122 13.43 -11.31 -5.19
N ASP A 123 13.27 -12.24 -6.14
CA ASP A 123 13.99 -12.22 -7.41
C ASP A 123 13.67 -10.95 -8.20
N TYR A 124 12.41 -10.51 -8.22
CA TYR A 124 12.00 -9.29 -8.89
C TYR A 124 12.65 -8.04 -8.29
N ILE A 125 12.73 -7.95 -6.96
CA ILE A 125 13.39 -6.83 -6.27
C ILE A 125 14.91 -6.86 -6.52
N GLN A 126 15.54 -8.02 -6.36
CA GLN A 126 16.99 -8.19 -6.52
C GLN A 126 17.47 -7.95 -7.95
N THR A 127 16.68 -8.35 -8.95
CA THR A 127 16.99 -8.12 -10.38
C THR A 127 16.42 -6.82 -10.92
N GLY A 128 15.65 -6.10 -10.10
CA GLY A 128 15.04 -4.81 -10.44
C GLY A 128 16.05 -3.67 -10.47
N SER A 129 15.53 -2.45 -10.62
CA SER A 129 16.36 -1.25 -10.65
C SER A 129 16.91 -0.89 -9.26
N LYS A 130 18.01 -0.12 -9.21
CA LYS A 130 18.61 0.33 -7.94
C LYS A 130 17.63 1.15 -7.12
N GLU A 131 16.81 1.95 -7.78
CA GLU A 131 15.80 2.80 -7.17
C GLU A 131 14.72 1.97 -6.46
N LEU A 132 14.29 0.84 -7.06
CA LEU A 132 13.35 -0.08 -6.42
C LEU A 132 13.96 -0.71 -5.16
N GLN A 133 15.23 -1.14 -5.23
CA GLN A 133 15.94 -1.72 -4.08
C GLN A 133 16.09 -0.70 -2.95
N GLN A 134 16.47 0.54 -3.26
CA GLN A 134 16.54 1.64 -2.29
C GLN A 134 15.17 1.95 -1.68
N LEU A 135 14.09 1.88 -2.47
CA LEU A 135 12.74 2.11 -1.95
C LEU A 135 12.33 1.04 -0.93
N VAL A 136 12.64 -0.23 -1.22
CA VAL A 136 12.41 -1.36 -0.32
C VAL A 136 13.20 -1.16 0.98
N GLU A 137 14.46 -0.75 0.88
CA GLU A 137 15.32 -0.48 2.03
C GLU A 137 14.80 0.68 2.89
N LYS A 138 14.39 1.80 2.27
CA LYS A 138 13.76 2.95 2.95
C LYS A 138 12.51 2.54 3.73
N CYS A 139 11.76 1.55 3.24
CA CYS A 139 10.59 0.99 3.92
C CYS A 139 10.92 -0.12 4.92
N GLY A 140 12.19 -0.27 5.32
CA GLY A 140 12.64 -1.26 6.30
C GLY A 140 12.61 -2.71 5.78
N ASN A 141 12.78 -2.90 4.47
CA ASN A 141 12.66 -4.21 3.79
C ASN A 141 11.29 -4.87 3.97
N ARG A 142 10.23 -4.07 4.12
CA ARG A 142 8.87 -4.57 4.30
C ARG A 142 8.08 -4.49 3.02
N TYR A 143 7.61 -5.64 2.58
CA TYR A 143 6.70 -5.74 1.46
C TYR A 143 5.75 -6.94 1.60
N HIS A 144 4.67 -6.88 0.84
CA HIS A 144 3.69 -7.95 0.69
C HIS A 144 3.21 -8.02 -0.75
N VAL A 145 2.87 -9.22 -1.22
CA VAL A 145 2.34 -9.45 -2.57
C VAL A 145 0.86 -9.78 -2.44
N LEU A 146 0.02 -9.04 -3.16
CA LEU A 146 -1.42 -9.22 -3.15
C LEU A 146 -1.92 -9.58 -4.55
N ASN A 147 -2.55 -10.74 -4.68
CA ASN A 147 -3.20 -11.17 -5.91
C ASN A 147 -4.65 -10.67 -5.92
N THR A 148 -4.89 -9.58 -6.63
CA THR A 148 -6.22 -8.96 -6.71
C THR A 148 -7.20 -9.71 -7.62
N GLU A 149 -6.72 -10.66 -8.42
CA GLU A 149 -7.54 -11.52 -9.29
C GLU A 149 -8.15 -12.69 -8.51
N ASP A 150 -7.42 -13.23 -7.52
CA ASP A 150 -7.92 -14.28 -6.63
C ASP A 150 -8.37 -13.70 -5.29
N ARG A 151 -9.59 -13.20 -5.25
CA ARG A 151 -10.22 -12.68 -4.02
C ARG A 151 -10.68 -13.77 -3.06
N SER A 152 -10.69 -15.03 -3.52
CA SER A 152 -11.17 -16.17 -2.72
C SER A 152 -10.12 -16.61 -1.69
N ASP A 153 -8.83 -16.46 -2.03
CA ASP A 153 -7.75 -16.67 -1.09
C ASP A 153 -7.72 -15.55 -0.04
N ARG A 154 -8.29 -15.82 1.13
CA ARG A 154 -8.23 -14.90 2.29
C ARG A 154 -6.92 -15.03 3.09
N THR A 155 -6.06 -16.01 2.78
CA THR A 155 -4.80 -16.19 3.49
C THR A 155 -3.81 -15.06 3.19
N GLN A 156 -3.77 -14.55 1.95
CA GLN A 156 -2.96 -13.37 1.59
C GLN A 156 -3.32 -12.14 2.46
N VAL A 157 -4.62 -11.90 2.68
CA VAL A 157 -5.10 -10.77 3.48
C VAL A 157 -4.74 -10.98 4.94
N THR A 158 -4.89 -12.20 5.45
CA THR A 158 -4.52 -12.55 6.83
C THR A 158 -3.02 -12.33 7.05
N GLN A 159 -2.17 -12.79 6.13
CA GLN A 159 -0.73 -12.59 6.18
C GLN A 159 -0.33 -11.10 6.08
N LEU A 160 -1.02 -10.30 5.26
CA LEU A 160 -0.82 -8.85 5.21
C LEU A 160 -1.12 -8.21 6.56
N LEU A 161 -2.26 -8.54 7.16
CA LEU A 161 -2.66 -8.02 8.47
C LEU A 161 -1.68 -8.45 9.57
N ASP A 162 -1.24 -9.70 9.59
CA ASP A 162 -0.26 -10.18 10.56
C ASP A 162 1.10 -9.46 10.41
N LYS A 163 1.54 -9.18 9.17
CA LYS A 163 2.75 -8.36 8.93
C LYS A 163 2.59 -6.94 9.45
N ILE A 164 1.40 -6.34 9.28
CA ILE A 164 1.09 -5.00 9.80
C ILE A 164 1.08 -5.01 11.33
N ASP A 165 0.42 -5.97 11.96
CA ASP A 165 0.36 -6.08 13.41
C ASP A 165 1.75 -6.24 14.03
N ASN A 166 2.60 -7.08 13.43
CA ASN A 166 3.97 -7.27 13.86
C ASN A 166 4.81 -6.00 13.68
N MET A 167 4.61 -5.28 12.58
CA MET A 167 5.26 -3.99 12.34
C MET A 167 4.89 -2.97 13.43
N VAL A 168 3.60 -2.82 13.74
CA VAL A 168 3.12 -1.87 14.76
C VAL A 168 3.62 -2.25 16.15
N LYS A 169 3.51 -3.52 16.53
CA LYS A 169 4.00 -4.03 17.82
C LYS A 169 5.50 -3.81 17.99
N GLY A 170 6.28 -4.07 16.94
CA GLY A 170 7.74 -3.88 16.95
C GLY A 170 8.19 -2.43 17.16
N ASN A 171 7.34 -1.45 16.84
CA ASN A 171 7.64 -0.02 17.00
C ASN A 171 7.17 0.57 18.33
N GLY A 172 6.69 -0.25 19.27
CA GLY A 172 6.20 0.22 20.57
C GLY A 172 4.73 0.63 20.59
N GLY A 173 3.96 0.32 19.54
CA GLY A 173 2.53 0.64 19.44
C GLY A 173 2.20 1.63 18.33
N CYS A 174 1.14 2.42 18.53
CA CYS A 174 0.55 3.31 17.52
C CYS A 174 1.55 4.34 16.97
N PHE A 175 1.24 4.79 15.75
CA PHE A 175 1.92 5.86 15.00
C PHE A 175 2.02 7.16 15.80
#